data_AF-A0A1G6R5U9-F1
#
_entry.id   AF-A0A1G6R5U9-F1
#
_cell.length_a   1.000
_cell.length_b   1.000
_cell.length_c   1.000
_cell.angle_alpha   90.00
_cell.angle_beta   90.00
_cell.angle_gamma   90.00
#
_symmetry.space_group_name_H-M   'P 1'
#
loop_
_entity.id
_entity.type
_entity.pdbx_description
1 polymer ?
#
loop_
_entity_poly.entity_id
_entity_poly.type
_entity_poly.pdbx_seq_one_letter_code
_entity_poly.pdbx_strand_id
1 'polypeptide(L)'
;MPGMVITELFGVPVKDRSQFKKWVDILFQPYDKETQADMERKKQVAAKEYYQYLYPIVVEKRSNPSEDIISDLIQVEVDGDRFTDDAIVRISMFI
;
A
#
# COMPACT_ATOMS: atom_id res chain seq x y z
N MET A 1 8.04 13.89 10.25
CA MET A 1 6.59 13.91 10.58
C MET A 1 5.80 14.38 9.35
N PRO A 2 5.64 13.51 8.34
CA PRO A 2 4.39 13.50 7.55
C PRO A 2 3.94 12.06 7.14
N GLY A 3 4.43 11.01 7.83
CA GLY A 3 4.09 9.61 7.49
C GLY A 3 3.01 8.95 8.37
N MET A 4 2.47 9.66 9.37
CA MET A 4 1.51 9.08 10.32
C MET A 4 0.04 9.20 9.89
N VAL A 5 -0.28 10.15 9.00
CA VAL A 5 -1.67 10.48 8.64
C VAL A 5 -2.26 9.51 7.61
N ILE A 6 -1.40 8.81 6.85
CA ILE A 6 -1.84 7.96 5.73
C ILE A 6 -2.33 6.57 6.19
N THR A 7 -1.88 6.04 7.33
CA THR A 7 -2.26 4.67 7.75
C THR A 7 -3.71 4.52 8.21
N GLU A 8 -4.30 5.57 8.79
CA GLU A 8 -5.73 5.59 9.15
C GLU A 8 -6.59 5.60 7.89
N LEU A 9 -6.13 6.36 6.89
CA LEU A 9 -6.75 6.46 5.58
C LEU A 9 -6.65 5.17 4.76
N PHE A 10 -5.78 4.22 5.09
CA PHE A 10 -5.74 2.90 4.43
C PHE A 10 -6.57 1.83 5.16
N GLY A 11 -7.18 2.14 6.32
CA GLY A 11 -7.89 1.16 7.13
C GLY A 11 -6.97 0.09 7.76
N VAL A 12 -5.67 0.38 7.91
CA VAL A 12 -4.69 -0.54 8.50
C VAL A 12 -4.82 -0.53 10.03
N PRO A 13 -4.99 -1.70 10.69
CA PRO A 13 -5.02 -1.79 12.16
C PRO A 13 -3.82 -1.11 12.82
N VAL A 14 -4.06 -0.43 13.95
CA VAL A 14 -3.04 0.33 14.70
C VAL A 14 -1.79 -0.51 15.01
N LYS A 15 -2.00 -1.78 15.35
CA LYS A 15 -0.94 -2.76 15.67
C LYS A 15 0.04 -3.02 14.51
N ASP A 16 -0.40 -2.83 13.26
CA ASP A 16 0.37 -3.18 12.05
C ASP A 16 1.04 -1.94 11.43
N ARG A 17 0.77 -0.74 11.95
CA ARG A 17 1.33 0.54 11.44
C ARG A 17 2.84 0.56 11.40
N SER A 18 3.51 -0.03 12.40
CA SER A 18 4.97 -0.08 12.46
C SER A 18 5.57 -0.91 11.32
N GLN A 19 4.94 -2.04 11.00
CA GLN A 19 5.34 -2.91 9.91
C GLN A 19 5.06 -2.26 8.56
N PHE A 20 3.89 -1.65 8.40
CA PHE A 20 3.53 -0.91 7.18
C PHE A 20 4.51 0.23 6.91
N LYS A 21 4.83 1.01 7.94
CA LYS A 21 5.83 2.08 7.86
C LYS A 21 7.20 1.55 7.43
N LYS A 22 7.62 0.39 7.94
CA LYS A 22 8.90 -0.22 7.57
C LYS A 22 8.94 -0.59 6.08
N TRP A 23 7.86 -1.14 5.52
CA TRP A 23 7.80 -1.41 4.08
C TRP A 23 7.89 -0.13 3.25
N VAL A 24 7.10 0.89 3.60
CA VAL A 24 7.12 2.20 2.94
C VAL A 24 8.53 2.82 3.00
N ASP A 25 9.16 2.84 4.18
CA ASP A 25 10.50 3.39 4.34
C ASP A 25 11.54 2.69 3.45
N ILE A 26 11.43 1.36 3.28
CA ILE A 26 12.31 0.58 2.39
C ILE A 26 12.02 0.89 0.92
N LEU A 27 10.75 0.95 0.52
CA LEU A 27 10.33 1.19 -0.87
C LEU A 27 10.80 2.57 -1.36
N PHE A 28 10.67 3.59 -0.51
CA PHE A 28 11.04 4.97 -0.82
C PHE A 28 12.51 5.32 -0.49
N GLN A 29 13.30 4.36 0.03
CA GLN A 29 14.71 4.60 0.30
C GLN A 29 15.45 4.97 -1.00
N PRO A 30 16.25 6.05 -1.02
CA PRO A 30 16.99 6.45 -2.21
C PRO A 30 18.00 5.37 -2.62
N TYR A 31 18.19 5.21 -3.92
CA TYR A 31 19.21 4.30 -4.43
C TYR A 31 20.61 4.89 -4.24
N ASP A 32 21.39 4.24 -3.39
CA ASP A 32 22.84 4.38 -3.33
C ASP A 32 23.53 3.42 -4.33
N LYS A 33 24.48 3.94 -5.10
CA LYS A 33 25.18 3.18 -6.16
C LYS A 33 26.04 2.04 -5.60
N GLU A 34 26.53 2.16 -4.37
CA GLU A 34 27.38 1.14 -3.76
C GLU A 34 26.59 -0.07 -3.23
N THR A 35 25.29 0.09 -2.95
CA THR A 35 24.44 -0.96 -2.36
C THR A 35 23.22 -1.31 -3.21
N GLN A 36 23.25 -0.95 -4.50
CA GLN A 36 22.10 -1.04 -5.41
C GLN A 36 21.47 -2.44 -5.46
N ALA A 37 22.27 -3.51 -5.56
CA ALA A 37 21.75 -4.88 -5.63
C ALA A 37 21.05 -5.32 -4.32
N ASP A 38 21.62 -4.98 -3.18
CA ASP A 38 21.05 -5.31 -1.87
C ASP A 38 19.78 -4.51 -1.57
N MET A 39 19.75 -3.23 -1.97
CA MET A 39 18.54 -2.42 -1.84
C MET A 39 17.44 -2.90 -2.77
N GLU A 40 17.75 -3.25 -4.01
CA GLU A 40 16.75 -3.77 -4.94
C GLU A 40 16.10 -5.04 -4.38
N ARG A 41 16.89 -5.96 -3.82
CA ARG A 41 16.38 -7.14 -3.13
C ARG A 41 15.48 -6.77 -1.94
N LYS A 42 15.89 -5.81 -1.10
CA LYS A 42 15.08 -5.35 0.05
C LYS A 42 13.76 -4.73 -0.40
N LYS A 43 13.77 -3.92 -1.45
CA LYS A 43 12.57 -3.31 -2.03
C LYS A 43 11.62 -4.35 -2.60
N GLN A 44 12.13 -5.34 -3.31
CA GLN A 44 11.31 -6.44 -3.84
C GLN A 44 10.63 -7.26 -2.72
N VAL A 45 11.37 -7.56 -1.65
CA VAL A 45 10.81 -8.26 -0.48
C VAL A 45 9.74 -7.39 0.20
N ALA A 46 10.03 -6.11 0.44
CA ALA A 46 9.07 -5.19 1.05
C ALA A 46 7.81 -5.00 0.20
N ALA A 47 7.95 -4.88 -1.13
CA ALA A 47 6.81 -4.77 -2.06
C ALA A 47 5.94 -6.03 -2.01
N LYS A 48 6.56 -7.21 -1.98
CA LYS A 48 5.85 -8.49 -1.90
C LYS A 48 5.09 -8.61 -0.59
N GLU A 49 5.74 -8.32 0.55
CA GLU A 49 5.10 -8.39 1.87
C GLU A 49 3.96 -7.37 2.00
N TYR A 50 4.18 -6.14 1.53
CA TYR A 50 3.15 -5.11 1.46
C TYR A 50 1.95 -5.58 0.65
N TYR A 51 2.18 -6.13 -0.54
CA TYR A 51 1.10 -6.63 -1.41
C TYR A 51 0.34 -7.77 -0.73
N GLN A 52 1.04 -8.75 -0.15
CA GLN A 52 0.43 -9.88 0.54
C GLN A 52 -0.41 -9.46 1.75
N TYR A 53 -0.02 -8.38 2.42
CA TYR A 53 -0.78 -7.83 3.54
C TYR A 53 -2.01 -7.04 3.09
N LEU A 54 -1.86 -6.17 2.08
CA LEU A 54 -2.92 -5.23 1.70
C LEU A 54 -3.97 -5.86 0.78
N TYR A 55 -3.58 -6.78 -0.11
CA TYR A 55 -4.50 -7.44 -1.04
C TYR A 55 -5.74 -8.06 -0.37
N PRO A 56 -5.64 -8.89 0.69
CA PRO A 56 -6.84 -9.43 1.35
C PRO A 56 -7.72 -8.34 1.96
N ILE A 57 -7.13 -7.24 2.46
CA ILE A 57 -7.88 -6.09 3.01
C ILE A 57 -8.69 -5.40 1.90
N VAL A 58 -8.09 -5.18 0.72
CA VAL A 58 -8.79 -4.60 -0.43
C VAL A 58 -9.96 -5.49 -0.88
N VAL A 59 -9.71 -6.81 -0.97
CA VAL A 59 -10.75 -7.78 -1.35
C VAL A 59 -11.91 -7.79 -0.35
N GLU A 60 -11.63 -7.73 0.95
CA GLU A 60 -12.67 -7.66 1.99
C GLU A 60 -13.48 -6.35 1.86
N LYS A 61 -12.79 -5.22 1.64
CA LYS A 61 -13.41 -3.90 1.48
C LYS A 61 -14.31 -3.77 0.26
N ARG A 62 -14.16 -4.61 -0.77
CA ARG A 62 -15.13 -4.65 -1.88
C ARG A 62 -16.52 -5.07 -1.41
N SER A 63 -16.58 -6.02 -0.48
CA SER A 63 -17.85 -6.54 0.04
C SER A 63 -18.32 -5.76 1.26
N ASN A 64 -17.40 -5.12 1.99
CA ASN A 64 -17.67 -4.37 3.20
C ASN A 64 -16.89 -3.03 3.22
N PRO A 65 -17.34 -2.01 2.46
CA PRO A 65 -16.69 -0.71 2.45
C PRO A 65 -16.71 -0.05 3.83
N SER A 66 -15.66 0.71 4.15
CA SER A 66 -15.55 1.53 5.36
C SER A 66 -15.11 2.96 5.03
N GLU A 67 -15.04 3.84 6.03
CA GLU A 67 -14.60 5.23 5.83
C GLU A 67 -13.07 5.32 5.71
N ASP A 68 -12.54 5.00 4.52
CA ASP A 68 -11.11 5.07 4.20
C ASP A 68 -10.85 5.18 2.68
N ILE A 69 -9.63 5.58 2.32
CA ILE A 69 -9.21 5.80 0.93
C ILE A 69 -9.29 4.51 0.10
N ILE A 70 -9.08 3.32 0.67
CA ILE A 70 -9.20 2.09 -0.12
C ILE A 70 -10.65 1.90 -0.55
N SER A 71 -11.58 2.06 0.38
CA SER A 71 -13.01 2.01 0.08
C SER A 71 -13.47 3.12 -0.87
N ASP A 72 -12.87 4.31 -0.80
CA ASP A 72 -13.10 5.38 -1.79
C ASP A 72 -12.60 4.96 -3.18
N LEU A 73 -11.37 4.46 -3.29
CA LEU A 73 -10.76 4.00 -4.55
C LEU A 73 -11.53 2.83 -5.18
N ILE A 74 -12.12 1.94 -4.38
CA ILE A 74 -12.98 0.84 -4.87
C ILE A 74 -14.24 1.40 -5.55
N GLN A 75 -14.78 2.50 -5.04
CA GLN A 75 -16.00 3.13 -5.53
C GLN A 75 -15.75 4.06 -6.73
N VAL A 76 -14.50 4.47 -6.96
CA VAL A 76 -14.14 5.29 -8.13
C VAL A 76 -14.41 4.51 -9.42
N GLU A 77 -15.16 5.14 -10.30
CA GLU A 77 -15.47 4.68 -11.65
C GLU A 77 -15.02 5.77 -12.63
N VAL A 78 -14.19 5.41 -13.60
CA VAL A 78 -13.67 6.30 -14.65
C VAL A 78 -14.04 5.69 -15.98
N ASP A 79 -14.80 6.43 -16.79
CA ASP A 79 -15.26 5.98 -18.12
C ASP A 79 -16.01 4.64 -18.12
N GLY A 80 -16.65 4.27 -17.00
CA GLY A 80 -17.34 3.00 -16.81
C GLY A 80 -16.45 1.86 -16.30
N ASP A 81 -15.14 2.08 -16.17
CA ASP A 81 -14.18 1.14 -15.62
C ASP A 81 -13.90 1.43 -14.15
N ARG A 82 -13.83 0.35 -13.36
CA ARG A 82 -13.43 0.40 -11.95
C ARG A 82 -12.04 -0.17 -11.77
N PHE A 83 -11.32 0.32 -10.77
CA PHE A 83 -10.02 -0.25 -10.43
C PHE A 83 -10.17 -1.71 -9.96
N THR A 84 -9.28 -2.57 -10.45
CA THR A 84 -9.13 -3.94 -9.97
C THR A 84 -8.45 -3.94 -8.61
N ASP A 85 -8.55 -5.04 -7.85
CA ASP A 85 -7.90 -5.15 -6.54
C ASP A 85 -6.39 -4.98 -6.62
N ASP A 86 -5.77 -5.61 -7.63
CA ASP A 86 -4.36 -5.44 -7.93
C ASP A 86 -4.02 -3.97 -8.25
N ALA A 87 -4.85 -3.27 -9.03
CA ALA A 87 -4.63 -1.87 -9.35
C ALA A 87 -4.69 -0.98 -8.10
N ILE A 88 -5.65 -1.22 -7.21
CA ILE A 88 -5.80 -0.46 -5.95
C ILE A 88 -4.59 -0.68 -5.05
N VAL A 89 -4.13 -1.93 -4.90
CA VAL A 89 -2.91 -2.22 -4.12
C VAL A 89 -1.68 -1.56 -4.75
N ARG A 90 -1.54 -1.54 -6.07
CA ARG A 90 -0.42 -0.85 -6.73
C ARG A 90 -0.48 0.65 -6.55
N ILE A 91 -1.65 1.27 -6.75
CA ILE A 91 -1.84 2.72 -6.59
C ILE A 91 -1.51 3.11 -5.15
N SER A 92 -1.95 2.32 -4.16
CA SER A 92 -1.65 2.58 -2.74
C SER A 92 -0.16 2.65 -2.39
N MET A 93 0.72 2.10 -3.21
CA MET A 93 2.18 2.24 -3.04
C MET A 93 2.71 3.61 -3.49
N PHE A 94 1.96 4.37 -4.29
CA PHE A 94 2.39 5.63 -4.91
C PHE A 94 1.72 6.88 -4.32
N ILE A 95 0.65 6.73 -3.53
CA ILE A 95 -0.06 7.83 -2.84
C ILE A 95 0.50 8.11 -1.45
#